data_AF-A0A959S2A6-F1
#
_entry.id   AF-A0A959S2A6-F1
#
_cell.length_a   1.000
_cell.length_b   1.000
_cell.length_c   1.000
_cell.angle_alpha   90.00
_cell.angle_beta   90.00
_cell.angle_gamma   90.00
#
_symmetry.space_group_name_H-M   'P 1'
#
loop_
_entity.id
_entity.type
_entity.pdbx_description
1 polymer ?
#
loop_
_entity_poly.entity_id
_entity_poly.type
_entity_poly.pdbx_seq_one_letter_code
_entity_poly.pdbx_strand_id
1 'polypeptide(L)'
;MTSVRALQFFQVLRFGTFFLTGILFAKFGLSTYDIGIYESLLFLGSVLSFFWLSGLTQSLLANYQPNEKSKEFFNAFLVLLGLSVLVFIAFRLLITPYSFMANNPEVLYFYGTFSFYLLFIGPSFLAEYVLLLKEKANGLAAYGIVAFGIQLAAVALPIAFGYGLEEALFGLVASSVVRFMITLGLLAKYAEFKLDTGFLQQFLVTAGPLMAATLLSGSAEYLDGFIVSKYFDEGTFAVYRYGAKEFPLVLLLANAFSNGMVPKVAQLGIKEVAATIKKESLKLMHLFFPISIGFMLVSEWIYPRLFNPDFIESAAVFNVYLLLVVSRLVFPQTLLIGLKKTKTIMVVAGLEIAVNFGLSLLFVQQFGLVGIAFATVIASVLDKVMLMILLRKLEGISVATYWPWKWHLGYSTLLVLIFCWLSFS
;
A
#
# COMPACT_ATOMS: atom_id res chain seq x y z
N MET A 1 -7.46 5.56 -22.47
CA MET A 1 -6.78 5.36 -21.16
C MET A 1 -6.15 3.97 -21.15
N THR A 2 -4.89 3.80 -20.72
CA THR A 2 -4.27 2.47 -20.59
C THR A 2 -4.74 1.77 -19.31
N SER A 3 -4.67 0.43 -19.25
CA SER A 3 -5.09 -0.34 -18.05
C SER A 3 -4.31 0.05 -16.80
N VAL A 4 -3.02 0.42 -16.94
CA VAL A 4 -2.19 0.89 -15.83
C VAL A 4 -2.65 2.25 -15.31
N ARG A 5 -3.00 3.18 -16.20
CA ARG A 5 -3.58 4.48 -15.80
C ARG A 5 -4.95 4.32 -15.16
N ALA A 6 -5.75 3.36 -15.65
CA ALA A 6 -7.04 3.03 -15.04
C ALA A 6 -6.85 2.47 -13.62
N LEU A 7 -5.83 1.63 -13.39
CA LEU A 7 -5.50 1.12 -12.05
C LEU A 7 -4.99 2.25 -11.13
N GLN A 8 -4.16 3.15 -11.64
CA GLN A 8 -3.72 4.35 -10.92
C GLN A 8 -4.92 5.21 -10.50
N PHE A 9 -5.83 5.48 -11.43
CA PHE A 9 -7.07 6.20 -11.14
C PHE A 9 -7.93 5.49 -10.09
N PHE A 10 -8.08 4.16 -10.20
CA PHE A 10 -8.76 3.34 -9.20
C PHE A 10 -8.14 3.48 -7.80
N GLN A 11 -6.81 3.52 -7.69
CA GLN A 11 -6.12 3.73 -6.42
C GLN A 11 -6.37 5.12 -5.83
N VAL A 12 -6.40 6.15 -6.68
CA VAL A 12 -6.73 7.51 -6.26
C VAL A 12 -8.17 7.58 -5.75
N LEU A 13 -9.13 6.94 -6.43
CA LEU A 13 -10.51 6.87 -5.95
C LEU A 13 -10.62 6.15 -4.61
N ARG A 14 -9.92 5.02 -4.43
CA ARG A 14 -9.89 4.26 -3.17
C ARG A 14 -9.43 5.13 -2.01
N PHE A 15 -8.28 5.79 -2.19
CA PHE A 15 -7.70 6.66 -1.16
C PHE A 15 -8.55 7.91 -0.92
N GLY A 16 -9.01 8.56 -1.99
CA GLY A 16 -9.88 9.73 -1.91
C GLY A 16 -11.19 9.44 -1.17
N THR A 17 -11.76 8.25 -1.37
CA THR A 17 -12.99 7.84 -0.68
C THR A 17 -12.78 7.70 0.83
N PHE A 18 -11.68 7.07 1.25
CA PHE A 18 -11.33 7.01 2.67
C PHE A 18 -11.26 8.41 3.30
N PHE A 19 -10.55 9.34 2.64
CA PHE A 19 -10.42 10.73 3.10
C PHE A 19 -11.77 11.47 3.12
N LEU A 20 -12.57 11.32 2.07
CA LEU A 20 -13.89 11.96 1.96
C LEU A 20 -14.87 11.42 3.00
N THR A 21 -14.83 10.13 3.34
CA THR A 21 -15.67 9.56 4.40
C THR A 21 -15.43 10.26 5.74
N GLY A 22 -14.17 10.45 6.16
CA GLY A 22 -13.86 11.15 7.40
C GLY A 22 -14.34 12.61 7.41
N ILE A 23 -14.18 13.32 6.28
CA ILE A 23 -14.69 14.69 6.13
C ILE A 23 -16.22 14.74 6.23
N LEU A 24 -16.93 13.81 5.57
CA LEU A 24 -18.38 13.76 5.60
C LEU A 24 -18.92 13.41 6.98
N PHE A 25 -18.28 12.48 7.69
CA PHE A 25 -18.63 12.17 9.08
C PHE A 25 -18.56 13.40 9.98
N ALA A 26 -17.45 14.14 9.94
CA ALA A 26 -17.30 15.36 10.72
C ALA A 26 -18.35 16.42 10.32
N LYS A 27 -18.63 16.58 9.02
CA LYS A 27 -19.63 17.55 8.53
C LYS A 27 -21.07 17.19 8.84
N PHE A 28 -21.39 15.89 8.88
CA PHE A 28 -22.72 15.41 9.22
C PHE A 28 -22.94 15.26 10.73
N GLY A 29 -21.99 15.69 11.56
CA GLY A 29 -22.15 15.79 13.01
C GLY A 29 -21.84 14.50 13.77
N LEU A 30 -21.17 13.52 13.14
CA LEU A 30 -20.68 12.35 13.86
C LEU A 30 -19.58 12.80 14.85
N SER A 31 -19.59 12.24 16.05
CA SER A 31 -18.65 12.63 17.09
C SER A 31 -17.21 12.27 16.70
N THR A 32 -16.23 13.05 17.19
CA THR A 32 -14.81 12.73 16.99
C THR A 32 -14.42 11.37 17.58
N TYR A 33 -15.12 10.95 18.63
CA TYR A 33 -14.96 9.65 19.26
C TYR A 33 -15.39 8.50 18.33
N ASP A 34 -16.59 8.58 17.73
CA ASP A 34 -17.10 7.59 16.78
C ASP A 34 -16.25 7.50 15.51
N ILE A 35 -15.80 8.65 15.00
CA ILE A 35 -14.86 8.72 13.88
C ILE A 35 -13.57 7.95 14.24
N GLY A 36 -13.05 8.15 15.46
CA GLY A 36 -11.89 7.44 15.98
C GLY A 36 -12.08 5.91 16.04
N ILE A 37 -13.27 5.44 16.44
CA ILE A 37 -13.62 4.00 16.42
C ILE A 37 -13.60 3.47 14.99
N TYR A 38 -14.26 4.16 14.06
CA TYR A 38 -14.31 3.75 12.65
C TYR A 38 -12.93 3.63 12.02
N GLU A 39 -12.08 4.65 12.21
CA GLU A 39 -10.71 4.65 11.69
C GLU A 39 -9.86 3.56 12.34
N SER A 40 -10.04 3.32 13.65
CA SER A 40 -9.33 2.25 14.37
C SER A 40 -9.70 0.86 13.85
N LEU A 41 -10.97 0.63 13.52
CA LEU A 41 -11.42 -0.62 12.90
C LEU A 41 -10.78 -0.80 11.51
N LEU A 42 -10.83 0.23 10.66
CA LEU A 42 -10.20 0.18 9.32
C LEU A 42 -8.69 -0.03 9.39
N PHE A 43 -8.02 0.60 10.36
CA PHE A 43 -6.61 0.40 10.63
C PHE A 43 -6.33 -1.05 11.02
N LEU A 44 -7.06 -1.60 11.99
CA LEU A 44 -6.94 -2.98 12.43
C LEU A 44 -7.18 -3.97 11.27
N GLY A 45 -8.21 -3.71 10.46
CA GLY A 45 -8.48 -4.45 9.24
C GLY A 45 -7.31 -4.41 8.25
N SER A 46 -6.65 -3.25 8.12
CA SER A 46 -5.47 -3.09 7.27
C SER A 46 -4.31 -3.91 7.78
N VAL A 47 -3.97 -3.86 9.07
CA VAL A 47 -2.91 -4.67 9.70
C VAL A 47 -3.10 -6.18 9.44
N LEU A 48 -4.35 -6.65 9.53
CA LEU A 48 -4.68 -8.06 9.35
C LEU A 48 -4.72 -8.51 7.89
N SER A 49 -4.79 -7.57 6.93
CA SER A 49 -5.08 -7.91 5.53
C SER A 49 -4.04 -7.48 4.50
N PHE A 50 -3.27 -6.42 4.76
CA PHE A 50 -2.45 -5.78 3.72
C PHE A 50 -1.44 -6.73 3.08
N PHE A 51 -0.76 -7.56 3.88
CA PHE A 51 0.36 -8.38 3.42
C PHE A 51 -0.11 -9.55 2.55
N TRP A 52 -1.19 -10.24 2.94
CA TRP A 52 -1.70 -11.37 2.16
C TRP A 52 -2.47 -10.94 0.93
N LEU A 53 -3.23 -9.84 1.01
CA LEU A 53 -3.87 -9.25 -0.18
C LEU A 53 -2.84 -8.81 -1.21
N SER A 54 -1.80 -8.09 -0.78
CA SER A 54 -0.71 -7.66 -1.66
C SER A 54 0.03 -8.86 -2.27
N GLY A 55 0.45 -9.83 -1.46
CA GLY A 55 1.23 -10.97 -1.94
C GLY A 55 0.44 -11.88 -2.90
N LEU A 56 -0.83 -12.14 -2.61
CA LEU A 56 -1.68 -12.95 -3.50
C LEU A 56 -2.00 -12.23 -4.80
N THR A 57 -2.30 -10.93 -4.77
CA THR A 57 -2.59 -10.17 -6.00
C THR A 57 -1.36 -10.07 -6.90
N GLN A 58 -0.18 -9.79 -6.35
CA GLN A 58 1.08 -9.79 -7.10
C GLN A 58 1.42 -11.19 -7.65
N SER A 59 1.14 -12.25 -6.90
CA SER A 59 1.31 -13.63 -7.37
C SER A 59 0.37 -13.95 -8.54
N LEU A 60 -0.89 -13.51 -8.48
CA LEU A 60 -1.85 -13.68 -9.57
C LEU A 60 -1.37 -12.95 -10.83
N LEU A 61 -0.91 -11.71 -10.67
CA LEU A 61 -0.38 -10.91 -11.77
C LEU A 61 0.83 -11.57 -12.46
N ALA A 62 1.70 -12.22 -11.68
CA ALA A 62 2.87 -12.92 -12.21
C ALA A 62 2.53 -14.28 -12.86
N ASN A 63 1.50 -14.98 -12.37
CA ASN A 63 1.16 -16.33 -12.79
C ASN A 63 0.02 -16.39 -13.82
N TYR A 64 -0.65 -15.29 -14.11
CA TYR A 64 -1.76 -15.25 -15.07
C TYR A 64 -1.31 -15.46 -16.51
N GLN A 65 -1.99 -16.38 -17.19
CA GLN A 65 -1.85 -16.63 -18.61
C GLN A 65 -3.09 -16.11 -19.37
N PRO A 66 -2.91 -15.29 -20.43
CA PRO A 66 -4.04 -14.79 -21.22
C PRO A 66 -4.83 -15.92 -21.86
N ASN A 67 -6.09 -16.04 -21.45
CA ASN A 67 -7.10 -16.93 -22.04
C ASN A 67 -8.44 -16.19 -22.11
N GLU A 68 -9.42 -16.69 -22.87
CA GLU A 68 -10.77 -16.12 -22.88
C GLU A 68 -11.45 -16.27 -21.51
N LYS A 69 -11.51 -17.52 -21.03
CA LYS A 69 -11.81 -17.87 -19.63
C LYS A 69 -10.57 -18.43 -18.95
N SER A 70 -10.32 -18.01 -17.72
CA SER A 70 -9.09 -18.29 -16.99
C SER A 70 -9.39 -19.02 -15.69
N LYS A 71 -8.83 -20.22 -15.53
CA LYS A 71 -8.89 -21.00 -14.29
C LYS A 71 -8.18 -20.29 -13.13
N GLU A 72 -7.18 -19.47 -13.43
CA GLU A 72 -6.36 -18.72 -12.47
C GLU A 72 -7.24 -17.80 -11.60
N PHE A 73 -8.28 -17.19 -12.18
CA PHE A 73 -9.21 -16.34 -11.42
C PHE A 73 -10.03 -17.11 -10.40
N PHE A 74 -10.57 -18.27 -10.77
CA PHE A 74 -11.35 -19.09 -9.85
C PHE A 74 -10.48 -19.62 -8.70
N ASN A 75 -9.29 -20.13 -9.02
CA ASN A 75 -8.38 -20.66 -8.00
C ASN A 75 -7.84 -19.55 -7.07
N ALA A 76 -7.50 -18.36 -7.61
CA ALA A 76 -7.10 -17.22 -6.78
C ALA A 76 -8.25 -16.74 -5.89
N PHE A 77 -9.49 -16.73 -6.40
CA PHE A 77 -10.68 -16.41 -5.61
C PHE A 77 -10.86 -17.37 -4.44
N LEU A 78 -10.70 -18.68 -4.64
CA LEU A 78 -10.82 -19.68 -3.56
C LEU A 78 -9.79 -19.45 -2.45
N VAL A 79 -8.54 -19.12 -2.80
CA VAL A 79 -7.49 -18.83 -1.80
C VAL A 79 -7.79 -17.53 -1.04
N LEU A 80 -8.18 -16.46 -1.75
CA LEU A 80 -8.57 -15.19 -1.13
C LEU A 80 -9.77 -15.38 -0.19
N LEU A 81 -10.77 -16.16 -0.60
CA LEU A 81 -11.94 -16.49 0.22
C LEU A 81 -11.54 -17.31 1.44
N GLY A 82 -10.71 -18.33 1.27
CA GLY A 82 -10.20 -19.15 2.37
C GLY A 82 -9.46 -18.33 3.42
N LEU A 83 -8.57 -17.41 3.01
CA LEU A 83 -7.89 -16.50 3.94
C LEU A 83 -8.85 -15.49 4.57
N SER A 84 -9.82 -14.94 3.85
CA SER A 84 -10.83 -14.06 4.44
C SER A 84 -11.69 -14.77 5.48
N VAL A 85 -12.05 -16.04 5.25
CA VAL A 85 -12.75 -16.87 6.24
C VAL A 85 -11.86 -17.13 7.45
N LEU A 86 -10.58 -17.45 7.24
CA LEU A 86 -9.61 -17.63 8.32
C LEU A 86 -9.46 -16.36 9.16
N VAL A 87 -9.30 -15.20 8.52
CA VAL A 87 -9.23 -13.90 9.20
C VAL A 87 -10.53 -13.61 9.93
N PHE A 88 -11.69 -13.84 9.33
CA PHE A 88 -12.99 -13.68 9.99
C PHE A 88 -13.09 -14.53 11.28
N ILE A 89 -12.74 -15.82 11.20
CA ILE A 89 -12.76 -16.73 12.34
C ILE A 89 -11.74 -16.30 13.40
N ALA A 90 -10.50 -16.03 12.99
CA ALA A 90 -9.43 -15.59 13.88
C ALA A 90 -9.82 -14.28 14.59
N PHE A 91 -10.40 -13.32 13.86
CA PHE A 91 -10.87 -12.05 14.39
C PHE A 91 -12.01 -12.21 15.40
N ARG A 92 -12.85 -13.23 15.24
CA ARG A 92 -13.95 -13.53 16.18
C ARG A 92 -13.49 -14.32 17.40
N LEU A 93 -12.51 -15.22 17.26
CA LEU A 93 -12.08 -16.14 18.32
C LEU A 93 -10.89 -15.62 19.15
N LEU A 94 -9.91 -14.98 18.51
CA LEU A 94 -8.63 -14.62 19.16
C LEU A 94 -8.65 -13.24 19.82
N ILE A 95 -9.62 -12.38 19.48
CA ILE A 95 -9.65 -10.99 19.94
C ILE A 95 -10.46 -10.82 21.23
N THR A 96 -11.24 -11.83 21.62
CA THR A 96 -12.04 -11.82 22.85
C THR A 96 -11.26 -11.84 24.18
N PRO A 97 -9.90 -11.81 24.21
CA PRO A 97 -9.20 -11.36 25.42
C PRO A 97 -7.94 -10.49 25.21
N TYR A 98 -7.74 -9.79 24.08
CA TYR A 98 -6.56 -8.92 23.93
C TYR A 98 -6.79 -7.50 24.51
N SER A 99 -5.80 -7.06 25.30
CA SER A 99 -5.73 -5.76 26.01
C SER A 99 -6.00 -4.51 25.14
N PHE A 100 -5.84 -4.59 23.83
CA PHE A 100 -6.10 -3.49 22.89
C PHE A 100 -7.59 -3.09 22.80
N MET A 101 -8.51 -4.05 22.89
CA MET A 101 -9.96 -3.78 22.94
C MET A 101 -10.49 -3.60 24.35
N ALA A 102 -9.80 -4.16 25.36
CA ALA A 102 -10.19 -3.99 26.76
C ALA A 102 -10.16 -2.52 27.23
N ASN A 103 -9.28 -1.69 26.65
CA ASN A 103 -9.21 -0.25 26.91
C ASN A 103 -10.18 0.58 26.05
N ASN A 104 -10.84 -0.03 25.05
CA ASN A 104 -11.79 0.61 24.14
C ASN A 104 -13.06 -0.27 24.00
N PRO A 105 -13.92 -0.33 25.03
CA PRO A 105 -15.04 -1.26 25.09
C PRO A 105 -16.03 -1.10 23.92
N GLU A 106 -16.09 0.06 23.27
CA GLU A 106 -16.95 0.26 22.10
C GLU A 106 -16.36 -0.28 20.80
N VAL A 107 -15.03 -0.39 20.66
CA VAL A 107 -14.42 -1.14 19.54
C VAL A 107 -14.83 -2.61 19.62
N LEU A 108 -14.98 -3.15 20.84
CA LEU A 108 -15.51 -4.48 21.10
C LEU A 108 -17.02 -4.59 20.82
N TYR A 109 -17.77 -3.49 20.77
CA TYR A 109 -19.17 -3.52 20.33
C TYR A 109 -19.23 -3.70 18.80
N PHE A 110 -18.45 -2.93 18.06
CA PHE A 110 -18.50 -2.90 16.59
C PHE A 110 -17.67 -3.97 15.88
N TYR A 111 -16.76 -4.67 16.58
CA TYR A 111 -15.87 -5.67 15.99
C TYR A 111 -16.65 -6.77 15.24
N GLY A 112 -17.83 -7.13 15.74
CA GLY A 112 -18.64 -8.19 15.17
C GLY A 112 -19.11 -7.82 13.77
N THR A 113 -19.74 -6.66 13.63
CA THR A 113 -20.15 -6.12 12.32
C THR A 113 -18.95 -5.94 11.40
N PHE A 114 -17.85 -5.38 11.92
CA PHE A 114 -16.64 -5.17 11.13
C PHE A 114 -15.99 -6.46 10.60
N SER A 115 -16.09 -7.57 11.33
CA SER A 115 -15.57 -8.86 10.86
C SER A 115 -16.22 -9.29 9.53
N PHE A 116 -17.51 -9.03 9.33
CA PHE A 116 -18.19 -9.31 8.06
C PHE A 116 -17.65 -8.45 6.92
N TYR A 117 -17.25 -7.20 7.19
CA TYR A 117 -16.56 -6.40 6.19
C TYR A 117 -15.26 -7.10 5.74
N LEU A 118 -14.44 -7.59 6.68
CA LEU A 118 -13.20 -8.33 6.38
C LEU A 118 -13.44 -9.63 5.59
N LEU A 119 -14.55 -10.32 5.86
CA LEU A 119 -14.93 -11.53 5.14
C LEU A 119 -15.18 -11.26 3.64
N PHE A 120 -15.91 -10.20 3.31
CA PHE A 120 -16.29 -9.91 1.93
C PHE A 120 -15.27 -9.07 1.17
N ILE A 121 -14.55 -8.18 1.84
CA ILE A 121 -13.64 -7.25 1.17
C ILE A 121 -12.44 -7.97 0.54
N GLY A 122 -11.91 -9.01 1.17
CA GLY A 122 -10.69 -9.68 0.70
C GLY A 122 -10.81 -10.28 -0.71
N PRO A 123 -11.79 -11.16 -0.98
CA PRO A 123 -12.02 -11.69 -2.32
C PRO A 123 -12.43 -10.60 -3.31
N SER A 124 -13.06 -9.52 -2.83
CA SER A 124 -13.51 -8.41 -3.67
C SER A 124 -12.37 -7.61 -4.31
N PHE A 125 -11.14 -7.69 -3.78
CA PHE A 125 -9.96 -7.12 -4.43
C PHE A 125 -9.67 -7.77 -5.78
N LEU A 126 -10.16 -8.99 -6.02
CA LEU A 126 -9.92 -9.69 -7.27
C LEU A 126 -10.57 -8.96 -8.48
N ALA A 127 -11.67 -8.25 -8.28
CA ALA A 127 -12.41 -7.58 -9.35
C ALA A 127 -11.54 -6.58 -10.14
N GLU A 128 -10.80 -5.70 -9.46
CA GLU A 128 -9.93 -4.74 -10.15
C GLU A 128 -8.81 -5.42 -10.94
N TYR A 129 -8.27 -6.54 -10.43
CA TYR A 129 -7.19 -7.27 -11.11
C TYR A 129 -7.69 -8.15 -12.25
N VAL A 130 -8.93 -8.68 -12.19
CA VAL A 130 -9.57 -9.34 -13.33
C VAL A 130 -9.75 -8.34 -14.48
N LEU A 131 -10.26 -7.14 -14.19
CA LEU A 131 -10.43 -6.09 -15.21
C LEU A 131 -9.09 -5.60 -15.77
N LEU A 132 -8.06 -5.50 -14.93
CA LEU A 132 -6.69 -5.19 -15.35
C LEU A 132 -6.13 -6.26 -16.30
N LEU A 133 -6.19 -7.54 -15.91
CA LEU A 133 -5.63 -8.67 -16.64
C LEU A 133 -6.38 -9.00 -17.94
N LYS A 134 -7.66 -8.61 -18.04
CA LYS A 134 -8.47 -8.64 -19.28
C LYS A 134 -8.39 -7.35 -20.08
N GLU A 135 -7.50 -6.44 -19.71
CA GLU A 135 -7.25 -5.14 -20.34
C GLU A 135 -8.51 -4.26 -20.50
N LYS A 136 -9.48 -4.39 -19.59
CA LYS A 136 -10.72 -3.61 -19.59
C LYS A 136 -10.53 -2.28 -18.86
N ALA A 137 -9.69 -1.40 -19.40
CA ALA A 137 -9.33 -0.11 -18.78
C ALA A 137 -10.54 0.76 -18.42
N ASN A 138 -11.50 0.93 -19.35
CA ASN A 138 -12.71 1.72 -19.09
C ASN A 138 -13.62 1.03 -18.06
N GLY A 139 -13.70 -0.30 -18.10
CA GLY A 139 -14.45 -1.09 -17.13
C GLY A 139 -13.86 -0.99 -15.71
N LEU A 140 -12.53 -0.99 -15.59
CA LEU A 140 -11.82 -0.79 -14.32
C LEU A 140 -12.10 0.59 -13.71
N ALA A 141 -12.04 1.65 -14.53
CA ALA A 141 -12.36 2.99 -14.06
C ALA A 141 -13.83 3.15 -13.67
N ALA A 142 -14.76 2.63 -14.47
CA ALA A 142 -16.19 2.63 -14.16
C ALA A 142 -16.47 1.84 -12.87
N TYR A 143 -15.87 0.66 -12.71
CA TYR A 143 -15.96 -0.12 -11.48
C TYR A 143 -15.47 0.66 -10.26
N GLY A 144 -14.32 1.35 -10.37
CA GLY A 144 -13.85 2.22 -9.29
C GLY A 144 -14.85 3.29 -8.91
N ILE A 145 -15.37 4.05 -9.88
CA ILE A 145 -16.35 5.12 -9.62
C ILE A 145 -17.60 4.56 -8.93
N VAL A 146 -18.15 3.45 -9.45
CA VAL A 146 -19.37 2.84 -8.90
C VAL A 146 -19.11 2.25 -7.52
N ALA A 147 -18.07 1.44 -7.34
CA ALA A 147 -17.78 0.76 -6.08
C ALA A 147 -17.51 1.75 -4.95
N PHE A 148 -16.69 2.77 -5.21
CA PHE A 148 -16.34 3.76 -4.21
C PHE A 148 -17.44 4.81 -3.99
N GLY A 149 -18.23 5.13 -5.03
CA GLY A 149 -19.43 5.94 -4.88
C GLY A 149 -20.50 5.26 -4.02
N ILE A 150 -20.74 3.97 -4.23
CA ILE A 150 -21.64 3.16 -3.39
C ILE A 150 -21.12 3.09 -1.97
N GLN A 151 -19.81 2.83 -1.76
CA GLN A 151 -19.23 2.81 -0.42
C GLN A 151 -19.39 4.16 0.29
N LEU A 152 -19.06 5.27 -0.37
CA LEU A 152 -19.20 6.60 0.21
C LEU A 152 -20.64 6.91 0.59
N ALA A 153 -21.59 6.62 -0.30
CA ALA A 153 -23.02 6.84 -0.05
C ALA A 153 -23.55 5.94 1.08
N ALA A 154 -23.23 4.65 1.05
CA ALA A 154 -23.70 3.68 2.05
C ALA A 154 -23.20 4.02 3.46
N VAL A 155 -21.98 4.57 3.57
CA VAL A 155 -21.39 4.93 4.85
C VAL A 155 -21.83 6.33 5.31
N ALA A 156 -21.90 7.31 4.41
CA ALA A 156 -22.14 8.71 4.78
C ALA A 156 -23.63 9.10 4.85
N LEU A 157 -24.51 8.49 4.05
CA LEU A 157 -25.94 8.83 4.05
C LEU A 157 -26.65 8.51 5.38
N PRO A 158 -26.40 7.38 6.07
CA PRO A 158 -27.00 7.15 7.38
C PRO A 158 -26.70 8.28 8.36
N ILE A 159 -25.44 8.72 8.42
CA ILE A 159 -25.05 9.83 9.29
C ILE A 159 -25.75 11.13 8.88
N ALA A 160 -25.86 11.41 7.58
CA ALA A 160 -26.59 12.57 7.08
C ALA A 160 -28.08 12.58 7.47
N PHE A 161 -28.68 11.41 7.68
CA PHE A 161 -30.05 11.26 8.18
C PHE A 161 -30.17 11.23 9.71
N GLY A 162 -29.06 11.42 10.43
CA GLY A 162 -29.03 11.44 11.89
C GLY A 162 -28.87 10.06 12.55
N TYR A 163 -28.53 9.02 11.79
CA TYR A 163 -28.16 7.72 12.35
C TYR A 163 -26.72 7.72 12.87
N GLY A 164 -26.38 6.71 13.67
CA GLY A 164 -25.08 6.59 14.33
C GLY A 164 -24.04 5.82 13.54
N LEU A 165 -22.92 5.54 14.21
CA LEU A 165 -21.81 4.76 13.65
C LEU A 165 -22.22 3.33 13.25
N GLU A 166 -23.20 2.74 13.96
CA GLU A 166 -23.65 1.38 13.69
C GLU A 166 -24.21 1.23 12.26
N GLU A 167 -25.08 2.16 11.84
CA GLU A 167 -25.65 2.17 10.50
C GLU A 167 -24.60 2.47 9.43
N ALA A 168 -23.63 3.33 9.72
CA ALA A 168 -22.50 3.56 8.82
C ALA A 168 -21.66 2.29 8.62
N LEU A 169 -21.44 1.49 9.67
CA LEU A 169 -20.75 0.20 9.58
C LEU A 169 -21.57 -0.86 8.84
N PHE A 170 -22.90 -0.90 9.02
CA PHE A 170 -23.76 -1.73 8.17
C PHE A 170 -23.68 -1.31 6.71
N GLY A 171 -23.63 -0.01 6.43
CA GLY A 171 -23.37 0.53 5.10
C GLY A 171 -22.02 0.09 4.52
N LEU A 172 -20.97 0.08 5.35
CA LEU A 172 -19.65 -0.41 4.95
C LEU A 172 -19.69 -1.90 4.59
N VAL A 173 -20.34 -2.75 5.39
CA VAL A 173 -20.54 -4.18 5.10
C VAL A 173 -21.38 -4.37 3.84
N ALA A 174 -22.48 -3.64 3.69
CA ALA A 174 -23.32 -3.70 2.50
C ALA A 174 -22.51 -3.36 1.23
N SER A 175 -21.65 -2.34 1.30
CA SER A 175 -20.77 -1.98 0.18
C SER A 175 -19.76 -3.07 -0.16
N SER A 176 -19.20 -3.78 0.82
CA SER A 176 -18.28 -4.90 0.56
C SER A 176 -19.01 -6.12 0.00
N VAL A 177 -20.24 -6.39 0.43
CA VAL A 177 -21.11 -7.41 -0.17
C VAL A 177 -21.42 -7.08 -1.63
N VAL A 178 -21.75 -5.83 -1.97
CA VAL A 178 -21.98 -5.42 -3.37
C VAL A 178 -20.72 -5.66 -4.21
N ARG A 179 -19.53 -5.27 -3.72
CA ARG A 179 -18.26 -5.53 -4.42
C ARG A 179 -17.98 -7.03 -4.56
N PHE A 180 -18.34 -7.83 -3.56
CA PHE A 180 -18.21 -9.29 -3.62
C PHE A 180 -19.13 -9.86 -4.71
N MET A 181 -20.39 -9.41 -4.79
CA MET A 181 -21.33 -9.81 -5.84
C MET A 181 -20.85 -9.41 -7.24
N ILE A 182 -20.29 -8.21 -7.40
CA ILE A 182 -19.65 -7.78 -8.65
C ILE A 182 -18.48 -8.72 -9.01
N THR A 183 -17.67 -9.11 -8.03
CA THR A 183 -16.57 -10.06 -8.21
C THR A 183 -17.07 -11.42 -8.70
N LEU A 184 -18.14 -11.95 -8.09
CA LEU A 184 -18.79 -13.17 -8.56
C LEU A 184 -19.31 -13.04 -10.00
N GLY A 185 -19.90 -11.90 -10.36
CA GLY A 185 -20.33 -11.61 -11.73
C GLY A 185 -19.17 -11.59 -12.73
N LEU A 186 -18.03 -11.01 -12.35
CA LEU A 186 -16.81 -11.02 -13.16
C LEU A 186 -16.23 -12.44 -13.29
N LEU A 187 -16.27 -13.25 -12.24
CA LEU A 187 -15.87 -14.66 -12.29
C LEU A 187 -16.79 -15.46 -13.21
N ALA A 188 -18.11 -15.28 -13.11
CA ALA A 188 -19.06 -15.94 -14.01
C ALA A 188 -18.77 -15.64 -15.49
N LYS A 189 -18.31 -14.42 -15.77
CA LYS A 189 -17.96 -13.98 -17.13
C LYS A 189 -16.59 -14.47 -17.59
N TYR A 190 -15.56 -14.35 -16.76
CA TYR A 190 -14.16 -14.49 -17.18
C TYR A 190 -13.40 -15.66 -16.57
N ALA A 191 -13.95 -16.34 -15.56
CA ALA A 191 -13.30 -17.48 -14.95
C ALA A 191 -13.74 -18.79 -15.60
N GLU A 192 -12.82 -19.74 -15.64
CA GLU A 192 -13.14 -21.15 -15.82
C GLU A 192 -13.29 -21.76 -14.43
N PHE A 193 -14.47 -22.31 -14.12
CA PHE A 193 -14.77 -22.92 -12.81
C PHE A 193 -14.15 -24.31 -12.71
N LYS A 194 -12.82 -24.35 -12.71
CA LYS A 194 -12.03 -25.58 -12.64
C LYS A 194 -10.95 -25.42 -11.58
N LEU A 195 -10.97 -26.32 -10.60
CA LEU A 195 -9.91 -26.41 -9.62
C LEU A 195 -8.66 -26.99 -10.29
N ASP A 196 -7.55 -26.27 -10.17
CA ASP A 196 -6.27 -26.65 -10.77
C ASP A 196 -5.18 -26.64 -9.70
N THR A 197 -4.84 -27.84 -9.23
CA THR A 197 -3.86 -28.05 -8.16
C THR A 197 -2.46 -27.60 -8.56
N GLY A 198 -2.09 -27.74 -9.84
CA GLY A 198 -0.81 -27.30 -10.37
C GLY A 198 -0.69 -25.77 -10.32
N PHE A 199 -1.72 -25.05 -10.74
CA PHE A 199 -1.77 -23.60 -10.59
C PHE A 199 -1.78 -23.18 -9.12
N LEU A 200 -2.59 -23.80 -8.26
CA LEU A 200 -2.64 -23.48 -6.82
C LEU A 200 -1.26 -23.60 -6.18
N GLN A 201 -0.53 -24.68 -6.48
CA GLN A 201 0.83 -24.86 -5.98
C GLN A 201 1.77 -23.75 -6.46
N GLN A 202 1.79 -23.44 -7.76
CA GLN A 202 2.64 -22.37 -8.31
C GLN A 202 2.27 -20.98 -7.75
N PHE A 203 0.98 -20.72 -7.63
CA PHE A 203 0.42 -19.50 -7.08
C PHE A 203 0.81 -19.31 -5.62
N LEU A 204 0.72 -20.35 -4.78
CA LEU A 204 1.11 -20.28 -3.36
C LEU A 204 2.63 -20.22 -3.17
N VAL A 205 3.41 -20.95 -3.97
CA VAL A 205 4.89 -20.87 -3.96
C VAL A 205 5.38 -19.47 -4.31
N THR A 206 4.68 -18.79 -5.22
CA THR A 206 4.98 -17.40 -5.60
C THR A 206 4.46 -16.43 -4.54
N ALA A 207 3.25 -16.64 -4.01
CA ALA A 207 2.59 -15.75 -3.05
C ALA A 207 3.26 -15.75 -1.68
N GLY A 208 3.62 -16.91 -1.13
CA GLY A 208 4.20 -17.05 0.22
C GLY A 208 5.35 -16.06 0.48
N PRO A 209 6.40 -16.04 -0.37
CA PRO A 209 7.48 -15.08 -0.25
C PRO A 209 7.05 -13.62 -0.44
N LEU A 210 6.08 -13.31 -1.29
CA LEU A 210 5.58 -11.94 -1.47
C LEU A 210 4.77 -11.45 -0.27
N MET A 211 3.99 -12.34 0.35
CA MET A 211 3.28 -12.07 1.60
C MET A 211 4.28 -11.77 2.72
N ALA A 212 5.31 -12.61 2.87
CA ALA A 212 6.38 -12.40 3.83
C ALA A 212 7.16 -11.10 3.56
N ALA A 213 7.54 -10.84 2.30
CA ALA A 213 8.22 -9.60 1.92
C ALA A 213 7.38 -8.36 2.28
N THR A 214 6.09 -8.37 1.92
CA THR A 214 5.19 -7.25 2.22
C THR A 214 5.03 -7.06 3.73
N LEU A 215 4.91 -8.15 4.50
CA LEU A 215 4.81 -8.09 5.96
C LEU A 215 6.09 -7.54 6.61
N LEU A 216 7.26 -7.95 6.12
CA LEU A 216 8.56 -7.46 6.61
C LEU A 216 8.73 -5.97 6.32
N SER A 217 8.57 -5.54 5.06
CA SER A 217 8.72 -4.12 4.72
C SER A 217 7.64 -3.25 5.39
N GLY A 218 6.43 -3.76 5.60
CA GLY A 218 5.36 -3.06 6.33
C GLY A 218 5.60 -2.98 7.84
N SER A 219 6.37 -3.91 8.42
CA SER A 219 6.70 -3.93 9.85
C SER A 219 7.71 -2.85 10.26
N ALA A 220 8.47 -2.28 9.31
CA ALA A 220 9.52 -1.30 9.60
C ALA A 220 8.99 -0.06 10.35
N GLU A 221 7.84 0.48 9.93
CA GLU A 221 7.21 1.63 10.58
C GLU A 221 6.84 1.36 12.05
N TYR A 222 6.40 0.13 12.35
CA TYR A 222 6.07 -0.28 13.72
C TYR A 222 7.32 -0.44 14.59
N LEU A 223 8.41 -0.97 14.02
CA LEU A 223 9.69 -1.07 14.72
C LEU A 223 10.27 0.31 15.01
N ASP A 224 10.20 1.23 14.05
CA ASP A 224 10.61 2.63 14.25
C ASP A 224 9.78 3.28 15.37
N GLY A 225 8.46 3.11 15.36
CA GLY A 225 7.59 3.59 16.43
C GLY A 225 7.94 3.01 17.80
N PHE A 226 8.27 1.71 17.87
CA PHE A 226 8.73 1.07 19.10
C PHE A 226 10.04 1.67 19.60
N ILE A 227 11.02 1.92 18.72
CA ILE A 227 12.28 2.57 19.09
C ILE A 227 12.00 3.97 19.65
N VAL A 228 11.19 4.77 18.98
CA VAL A 228 10.85 6.12 19.47
C VAL A 228 10.22 6.06 20.85
N SER A 229 9.25 5.17 21.07
CA SER A 229 8.58 5.02 22.38
C SER A 229 9.51 4.60 23.53
N LYS A 230 10.64 3.98 23.20
CA LYS A 230 11.64 3.53 24.20
C LYS A 230 12.62 4.64 24.57
N TYR A 231 12.97 5.51 23.63
CA TYR A 231 14.01 6.52 23.80
C TYR A 231 13.45 7.92 24.10
N PHE A 232 12.18 8.18 23.80
CA PHE A 232 11.55 9.50 23.96
C PHE A 232 10.19 9.41 24.65
N ASP A 233 9.68 10.57 25.08
CA ASP A 233 8.37 10.72 25.71
C ASP A 233 7.21 10.73 24.68
N GLU A 234 5.97 10.69 25.19
CA GLU A 234 4.77 10.61 24.35
C GLU A 234 4.59 11.84 23.43
N GLY A 235 5.03 13.02 23.87
CA GLY A 235 5.01 14.25 23.07
C GLY A 235 5.93 14.15 21.86
N THR A 236 7.18 13.74 22.08
CA THR A 236 8.17 13.53 21.02
C THR A 236 7.77 12.37 20.09
N PHE A 237 7.11 11.34 20.62
CA PHE A 237 6.52 10.28 19.82
C PHE A 237 5.44 10.80 18.86
N ALA A 238 4.58 11.72 19.32
CA ALA A 238 3.62 12.39 18.46
C ALA A 238 4.32 13.18 17.36
N VAL A 239 5.33 14.00 17.70
CA VAL A 239 6.15 14.74 16.72
C VAL A 239 6.70 13.82 15.64
N TYR A 240 7.29 12.69 16.01
CA TYR A 240 7.77 11.70 15.04
C TYR A 240 6.65 11.17 14.15
N ARG A 241 5.54 10.71 14.72
CA ARG A 241 4.42 10.12 13.97
C ARG A 241 3.76 11.09 12.97
N TYR A 242 3.74 12.38 13.28
CA TYR A 242 3.23 13.41 12.35
C TYR A 242 4.21 13.74 11.23
N GLY A 243 5.52 13.60 11.48
CA GLY A 243 6.56 13.82 10.48
C GLY A 243 6.86 12.60 9.61
N ALA A 244 6.81 11.40 10.19
CA ALA A 244 7.13 10.10 9.57
C ALA A 244 6.01 9.62 8.62
N LYS A 245 5.58 10.50 7.71
CA LYS A 245 4.54 10.24 6.73
C LYS A 245 5.12 10.35 5.33
N GLU A 246 5.13 9.24 4.61
CA GLU A 246 5.37 9.26 3.18
C GLU A 246 4.24 10.00 2.47
N PHE A 247 4.57 10.71 1.37
CA PHE A 247 3.56 11.33 0.55
C PHE A 247 2.70 10.24 -0.14
N PRO A 248 1.41 10.06 0.25
CA PRO A 248 0.67 8.84 -0.08
C PRO A 248 0.48 8.65 -1.59
N LEU A 249 0.38 9.75 -2.34
CA LEU A 249 0.15 9.71 -3.78
C LEU A 249 1.33 9.07 -4.55
N VAL A 250 2.57 9.27 -4.08
CA VAL A 250 3.76 8.62 -4.66
C VAL A 250 3.63 7.11 -4.54
N LEU A 251 3.33 6.62 -3.33
CA LEU A 251 3.16 5.21 -3.04
C LEU A 251 2.04 4.59 -3.86
N LEU A 252 0.87 5.23 -3.88
CA LEU A 252 -0.31 4.73 -4.59
C LEU A 252 -0.06 4.61 -6.09
N LEU A 253 0.50 5.65 -6.71
CA LEU A 253 0.73 5.67 -8.15
C LEU A 253 1.89 4.77 -8.57
N ALA A 254 2.96 4.69 -7.77
CA ALA A 254 4.09 3.80 -8.03
C ALA A 254 3.69 2.32 -7.89
N ASN A 255 2.92 1.96 -6.85
CA ASN A 255 2.45 0.59 -6.65
C ASN A 255 1.44 0.18 -7.72
N ALA A 256 0.50 1.05 -8.09
CA ALA A 256 -0.41 0.79 -9.21
C ALA A 256 0.34 0.61 -10.53
N PHE A 257 1.35 1.45 -10.77
CA PHE A 257 2.21 1.32 -11.94
C PHE A 257 2.95 -0.03 -11.96
N SER A 258 3.59 -0.39 -10.85
CA SER A 258 4.26 -1.68 -10.67
C SER A 258 3.31 -2.84 -10.96
N ASN A 259 2.16 -2.90 -10.28
CA ASN A 259 1.16 -3.96 -10.46
C ASN A 259 0.63 -4.05 -11.90
N GLY A 260 0.49 -2.91 -12.58
CA GLY A 260 0.07 -2.88 -14.00
C GLY A 260 1.15 -3.36 -14.97
N MET A 261 2.42 -3.34 -14.58
CA MET A 261 3.56 -3.78 -15.40
C MET A 261 3.96 -5.23 -15.14
N VAL A 262 3.76 -5.76 -13.93
CA VAL A 262 4.03 -7.17 -13.58
C VAL A 262 3.49 -8.18 -14.61
N PRO A 263 2.19 -8.16 -15.00
CA PRO A 263 1.68 -9.16 -15.95
C PRO A 263 2.28 -8.99 -17.34
N LYS A 264 2.65 -7.77 -17.73
CA LYS A 264 3.33 -7.52 -19.01
C LYS A 264 4.71 -8.15 -19.01
N VAL A 265 5.48 -8.02 -17.93
CA VAL A 265 6.79 -8.67 -17.79
C VAL A 265 6.65 -10.19 -17.88
N ALA A 266 5.64 -10.76 -17.23
CA ALA A 266 5.39 -12.20 -17.24
C ALA A 266 4.99 -12.76 -18.63
N GLN A 267 4.31 -11.95 -19.46
CA GLN A 267 3.74 -12.40 -20.74
C GLN A 267 4.61 -12.04 -21.96
N LEU A 268 5.08 -10.80 -22.04
CA LEU A 268 5.86 -10.28 -23.17
C LEU A 268 7.37 -10.46 -22.95
N GLY A 269 7.77 -10.75 -21.72
CA GLY A 269 9.17 -10.88 -21.34
C GLY A 269 9.82 -9.53 -21.02
N ILE A 270 10.89 -9.64 -20.23
CA ILE A 270 11.50 -8.49 -19.58
C ILE A 270 12.17 -7.49 -20.54
N LYS A 271 12.77 -7.98 -21.63
CA LYS A 271 13.50 -7.13 -22.59
C LYS A 271 12.56 -6.15 -23.30
N GLU A 272 11.36 -6.62 -23.65
CA GLU A 272 10.35 -5.81 -24.32
C GLU A 272 9.76 -4.75 -23.37
N VAL A 273 9.50 -5.14 -22.12
CA VAL A 273 8.80 -4.29 -21.15
C VAL A 273 9.74 -3.29 -20.46
N ALA A 274 11.04 -3.59 -20.33
CA ALA A 274 12.02 -2.72 -19.66
C ALA A 274 12.03 -1.28 -20.20
N ALA A 275 11.98 -1.11 -21.53
CA ALA A 275 11.93 0.21 -22.16
C ALA A 275 10.65 0.98 -21.81
N THR A 276 9.51 0.28 -21.73
CA THR A 276 8.23 0.87 -21.29
C THR A 276 8.32 1.29 -19.83
N ILE A 277 8.90 0.45 -18.96
CA ILE A 277 9.11 0.80 -17.55
C ILE A 277 9.97 2.05 -17.43
N LYS A 278 11.08 2.13 -18.16
CA LYS A 278 11.97 3.30 -18.17
C LYS A 278 11.25 4.59 -18.56
N LYS A 279 10.41 4.53 -19.60
CA LYS A 279 9.68 5.68 -20.12
C LYS A 279 8.60 6.15 -19.14
N GLU A 280 7.81 5.23 -18.59
CA GLU A 280 6.73 5.58 -17.68
C GLU A 280 7.24 5.93 -16.28
N SER A 281 8.29 5.28 -15.78
CA SER A 281 8.95 5.67 -14.52
C SER A 281 9.50 7.08 -14.62
N LEU A 282 10.08 7.47 -15.77
CA LEU A 282 10.56 8.84 -15.98
C LEU A 282 9.44 9.87 -15.89
N LYS A 283 8.23 9.57 -16.41
CA LYS A 283 7.07 10.46 -16.24
C LYS A 283 6.67 10.61 -14.78
N LEU A 284 6.69 9.52 -14.01
CA LEU A 284 6.44 9.59 -12.56
C LEU A 284 7.52 10.42 -11.85
N MET A 285 8.79 10.31 -12.26
CA MET A 285 9.88 11.13 -11.72
C MET A 285 9.67 12.62 -12.01
N HIS A 286 9.35 12.99 -13.24
CA HIS A 286 9.06 14.38 -13.62
C HIS A 286 7.86 14.98 -12.88
N LEU A 287 6.95 14.15 -12.37
CA LEU A 287 5.83 14.60 -11.55
C LEU A 287 6.21 14.71 -10.08
N PHE A 288 6.75 13.62 -9.51
CA PHE A 288 6.86 13.48 -8.07
C PHE A 288 8.13 14.08 -7.47
N PHE A 289 9.25 14.14 -8.18
CA PHE A 289 10.42 14.83 -7.65
C PHE A 289 10.16 16.34 -7.47
N PRO A 290 9.61 17.07 -8.46
CA PRO A 290 9.26 18.48 -8.26
C PRO A 290 8.24 18.69 -7.14
N ILE A 291 7.26 17.80 -7.00
CA ILE A 291 6.28 17.87 -5.89
C ILE A 291 6.98 17.68 -4.54
N SER A 292 7.86 16.67 -4.40
CA SER A 292 8.64 16.46 -3.17
C SER A 292 9.54 17.65 -2.86
N ILE A 293 10.21 18.22 -3.86
CA ILE A 293 11.03 19.43 -3.69
C ILE A 293 10.16 20.60 -3.21
N GLY A 294 9.01 20.82 -3.86
CA GLY A 294 8.07 21.86 -3.47
C GLY A 294 7.63 21.71 -2.02
N PHE A 295 7.18 20.52 -1.62
CA PHE A 295 6.77 20.24 -0.24
C PHE A 295 7.91 20.44 0.77
N MET A 296 9.13 20.05 0.43
CA MET A 296 10.30 20.21 1.29
C MET A 296 10.59 21.70 1.57
N LEU A 297 10.49 22.55 0.55
CA LEU A 297 10.72 24.01 0.68
C LEU A 297 9.65 24.73 1.50
N VAL A 298 8.44 24.18 1.60
CA VAL A 298 7.32 24.80 2.32
C VAL A 298 6.91 24.04 3.58
N SER A 299 7.62 22.97 3.96
CA SER A 299 7.19 22.07 5.04
C SER A 299 7.08 22.79 6.38
N GLU A 300 8.09 23.58 6.75
CA GLU A 300 8.07 24.40 7.99
C GLU A 300 6.95 25.45 7.98
N TRP A 301 6.50 25.88 6.80
CA TRP A 301 5.37 26.79 6.68
C TRP A 301 4.03 26.06 6.78
N ILE A 302 3.92 24.85 6.22
CA ILE A 302 2.71 24.03 6.23
C ILE A 302 2.43 23.46 7.61
N TYR A 303 3.42 22.87 8.28
CA TYR A 303 3.23 22.06 9.49
C TYR A 303 2.55 22.83 10.64
N PRO A 304 3.00 24.03 11.04
CA PRO A 304 2.37 24.84 12.08
C PRO A 304 0.93 25.26 11.78
N ARG A 305 0.57 25.37 10.49
CA ARG A 305 -0.75 25.79 10.01
C ARG A 305 -1.71 24.62 9.83
N LEU A 306 -1.17 23.46 9.46
CA LEU A 306 -1.96 22.25 9.21
C LEU A 306 -2.27 21.52 10.53
N PHE A 307 -1.35 21.55 11.49
CA PHE A 307 -1.49 20.89 12.79
C PHE A 307 -1.58 21.93 13.91
N ASN A 308 -0.43 22.35 14.45
CA ASN A 308 -0.27 23.44 15.42
C ASN A 308 1.23 23.82 15.50
N PRO A 309 1.61 24.92 16.18
CA PRO A 309 3.00 25.34 16.31
C PRO A 309 3.95 24.31 16.96
N ASP A 310 3.44 23.39 17.78
CA ASP A 310 4.23 22.37 18.48
C ASP A 310 4.76 21.28 17.51
N PHE A 311 4.19 21.16 16.31
CA PHE A 311 4.62 20.19 15.29
C PHE A 311 5.65 20.73 14.29
N ILE A 312 6.31 21.86 14.57
CA ILE A 312 7.35 22.38 13.67
C ILE A 312 8.51 21.38 13.50
N GLU A 313 8.88 20.66 14.56
CA GLU A 313 9.93 19.62 14.51
C GLU A 313 9.53 18.41 13.64
N SER A 314 8.23 18.14 13.46
CA SER A 314 7.76 17.12 12.53
C SER A 314 8.12 17.44 11.08
N ALA A 315 8.31 18.72 10.73
CA ALA A 315 8.71 19.11 9.38
C ALA A 315 10.10 18.56 9.03
N ALA A 316 11.04 18.51 9.99
CA ALA A 316 12.37 17.96 9.77
C ALA A 316 12.32 16.44 9.46
N VAL A 317 11.53 15.69 10.23
CA VAL A 317 11.30 14.26 9.98
C VAL A 317 10.62 14.04 8.63
N PHE A 318 9.61 14.86 8.30
CA PHE A 318 8.93 14.82 7.01
C PHE A 318 9.86 15.09 5.82
N ASN A 319 10.74 16.08 5.95
CA ASN A 319 11.74 16.39 4.93
C ASN A 319 12.65 15.18 4.64
N VAL A 320 13.02 14.40 5.66
CA VAL A 320 13.75 13.13 5.46
C VAL A 320 12.89 12.10 4.74
N TYR A 321 11.62 11.94 5.12
CA TYR A 321 10.70 10.99 4.46
C TYR A 321 10.43 11.35 2.99
N LEU A 322 10.49 12.63 2.61
CA LEU A 322 10.40 13.04 1.20
C LEU A 322 11.55 12.47 0.35
N LEU A 323 12.71 12.15 0.95
CA LEU A 323 13.82 11.49 0.26
C LEU A 323 13.49 10.06 -0.18
N LEU A 324 12.47 9.41 0.40
CA LEU A 324 12.05 8.07 -0.02
C LEU A 324 11.58 8.02 -1.48
N VAL A 325 11.19 9.16 -2.06
CA VAL A 325 10.88 9.25 -3.50
C VAL A 325 12.03 8.73 -4.39
N VAL A 326 13.28 8.83 -3.91
CA VAL A 326 14.48 8.30 -4.58
C VAL A 326 14.38 6.79 -4.78
N SER A 327 13.91 6.03 -3.79
CA SER A 327 13.78 4.58 -3.88
C SER A 327 12.44 4.15 -4.49
N ARG A 328 11.34 4.87 -4.19
CA ARG A 328 9.97 4.51 -4.62
C ARG A 328 9.75 4.56 -6.13
N LEU A 329 10.54 5.34 -6.87
CA LEU A 329 10.41 5.50 -8.33
C LEU A 329 11.36 4.63 -9.15
N VAL A 330 12.01 3.64 -8.52
CA VAL A 330 12.86 2.64 -9.18
C VAL A 330 12.20 1.27 -9.05
N PHE A 331 12.05 0.55 -10.17
CA PHE A 331 11.14 -0.61 -10.29
C PHE A 331 11.80 -1.98 -10.55
N PRO A 332 12.92 -2.36 -9.88
CA PRO A 332 13.51 -3.69 -10.08
C PRO A 332 12.60 -4.80 -9.53
N GLN A 333 11.83 -4.50 -8.48
CA GLN A 333 10.86 -5.42 -7.89
C GLN A 333 9.78 -5.83 -8.89
N THR A 334 9.25 -4.89 -9.67
CA THR A 334 8.26 -5.17 -10.73
C THR A 334 8.75 -6.24 -11.71
N LEU A 335 10.04 -6.14 -12.09
CA LEU A 335 10.68 -7.07 -12.99
C LEU A 335 10.86 -8.45 -12.35
N LEU A 336 11.36 -8.50 -11.11
CA LEU A 336 11.55 -9.74 -10.36
C LEU A 336 10.24 -10.47 -10.06
N ILE A 337 9.16 -9.75 -9.77
CA ILE A 337 7.82 -10.33 -9.58
C ILE A 337 7.35 -10.97 -10.90
N GLY A 338 7.45 -10.27 -12.03
CA GLY A 338 7.07 -10.82 -13.33
C GLY A 338 7.89 -12.06 -13.74
N LEU A 339 9.15 -12.14 -13.30
CA LEU A 339 10.02 -13.31 -13.45
C LEU A 339 9.83 -14.39 -12.36
N LYS A 340 8.85 -14.20 -11.46
CA LYS A 340 8.55 -15.10 -10.34
C LYS A 340 9.72 -15.35 -9.38
N LYS A 341 10.69 -14.43 -9.30
CA LYS A 341 11.84 -14.49 -8.37
C LYS A 341 11.47 -13.98 -6.96
N THR A 342 10.37 -14.48 -6.40
CA THR A 342 9.76 -13.91 -5.19
C THR A 342 10.53 -14.20 -3.92
N LYS A 343 11.24 -15.34 -3.84
CA LYS A 343 12.16 -15.65 -2.73
C LYS A 343 13.27 -14.61 -2.60
N THR A 344 13.80 -14.13 -3.72
CA THR A 344 14.81 -13.07 -3.75
C THR A 344 14.27 -11.79 -3.12
N ILE A 345 13.04 -11.41 -3.46
CA ILE A 345 12.38 -10.22 -2.90
C ILE A 345 12.20 -10.35 -1.38
N MET A 346 11.75 -11.53 -0.91
CA MET A 346 11.60 -11.81 0.52
C MET A 346 12.92 -11.68 1.30
N VAL A 347 14.01 -12.24 0.75
CA VAL A 347 15.33 -12.17 1.39
C VAL A 347 15.82 -10.72 1.47
N VAL A 348 15.64 -9.95 0.40
CA VAL A 348 16.04 -8.53 0.41
C VAL A 348 15.18 -7.72 1.39
N ALA A 349 13.87 -7.95 1.45
CA ALA A 349 13.00 -7.31 2.45
C ALA A 349 13.40 -7.64 3.90
N GLY A 350 13.82 -8.89 4.15
CA GLY A 350 14.36 -9.30 5.46
C GLY A 350 15.69 -8.61 5.81
N LEU A 351 16.51 -8.30 4.82
CA LEU A 351 17.72 -7.51 5.04
C LEU A 351 17.42 -6.02 5.19
N GLU A 352 16.47 -5.49 4.43
CA GLU A 352 15.99 -4.11 4.53
C GLU A 352 15.55 -3.81 5.98
N ILE A 353 14.67 -4.64 6.55
CA ILE A 353 14.20 -4.46 7.92
C ILE A 353 15.33 -4.62 8.96
N ALA A 354 16.27 -5.54 8.74
CA ALA A 354 17.40 -5.72 9.64
C ALA A 354 18.35 -4.50 9.63
N VAL A 355 18.63 -3.96 8.44
CA VAL A 355 19.44 -2.74 8.27
C VAL A 355 18.71 -1.53 8.85
N ASN A 356 17.42 -1.37 8.55
CA ASN A 356 16.59 -0.30 9.11
C ASN A 356 16.66 -0.33 10.64
N PHE A 357 16.30 -1.45 11.28
CA PHE A 357 16.30 -1.58 12.73
C PHE A 357 17.69 -1.33 13.35
N GLY A 358 18.74 -1.92 12.75
CA GLY A 358 20.12 -1.74 13.22
C GLY A 358 20.59 -0.28 13.13
N LEU A 359 20.31 0.40 12.01
CA LEU A 359 20.65 1.81 11.83
C LEU A 359 19.79 2.73 12.71
N SER A 360 18.50 2.42 12.89
CA SER A 360 17.61 3.20 13.76
C SER A 360 18.14 3.20 15.20
N LEU A 361 18.61 2.06 15.73
CA LEU A 361 19.21 1.97 17.06
C LEU A 361 20.55 2.73 17.19
N LEU A 362 21.34 2.82 16.12
CA LEU A 362 22.60 3.55 16.11
C LEU A 362 22.37 5.06 15.99
N PHE A 363 21.49 5.46 15.06
CA PHE A 363 21.26 6.86 14.71
C PHE A 363 20.35 7.57 15.71
N VAL A 364 19.46 6.87 16.41
CA VAL A 364 18.65 7.50 17.46
C VAL A 364 19.53 8.13 18.56
N GLN A 365 20.67 7.51 18.87
CA GLN A 365 21.59 7.99 19.91
C GLN A 365 22.40 9.22 19.47
N GLN A 366 22.63 9.38 18.16
CA GLN A 366 23.50 10.43 17.60
C GLN A 366 22.70 11.61 17.01
N PHE A 367 21.55 11.32 16.38
CA PHE A 367 20.77 12.26 15.58
C PHE A 367 19.29 12.34 16.02
N GLY A 368 18.92 11.70 17.14
CA GLY A 368 17.56 11.72 17.67
C GLY A 368 16.52 11.14 16.71
N LEU A 369 15.33 11.75 16.68
CA LEU A 369 14.20 11.33 15.82
C LEU A 369 14.54 11.30 14.34
N VAL A 370 15.27 12.31 13.87
CA VAL A 370 15.67 12.46 12.46
C VAL A 370 16.61 11.30 12.06
N GLY A 371 17.42 10.81 13.00
CA GLY A 371 18.26 9.62 12.81
C GLY A 371 17.49 8.37 12.44
N ILE A 372 16.33 8.13 13.08
CA ILE A 372 15.46 7.00 12.77
C ILE A 372 14.90 7.13 11.35
N ALA A 373 14.46 8.33 10.96
CA ALA A 373 13.99 8.58 9.59
C ALA A 373 15.09 8.32 8.54
N PHE A 374 16.34 8.68 8.82
CA PHE A 374 17.46 8.40 7.93
C PHE A 374 17.74 6.91 7.76
N ALA A 375 17.60 6.11 8.83
CA ALA A 375 17.74 4.67 8.76
C ALA A 375 16.74 4.06 7.76
N THR A 376 15.50 4.54 7.74
CA THR A 376 14.46 4.14 6.78
C THR A 376 14.83 4.50 5.34
N VAL A 377 15.33 5.73 5.10
CA VAL A 377 15.80 6.13 3.76
C VAL A 377 16.95 5.26 3.27
N ILE A 378 17.95 5.01 4.12
CA ILE A 378 19.12 4.20 3.76
C ILE A 378 18.72 2.75 3.47
N ALA A 379 17.88 2.16 4.34
CA ALA A 379 17.41 0.79 4.16
C ALA A 379 16.63 0.63 2.85
N SER A 380 15.72 1.57 2.53
CA SER A 380 14.95 1.50 1.28
C SER A 380 15.80 1.77 0.03
N VAL A 381 16.85 2.58 0.10
CA VAL A 381 17.82 2.71 -1.00
C VAL A 381 18.60 1.41 -1.18
N LEU A 382 19.05 0.79 -0.07
CA LEU A 382 19.74 -0.50 -0.08
C LEU A 382 18.89 -1.61 -0.70
N ASP A 383 17.60 -1.70 -0.34
CA ASP A 383 16.64 -2.63 -0.96
C ASP A 383 16.69 -2.52 -2.50
N LYS A 384 16.52 -1.30 -3.03
CA LYS A 384 16.51 -1.08 -4.49
C LYS A 384 17.84 -1.43 -5.12
N VAL A 385 18.96 -1.01 -4.53
CA VAL A 385 20.30 -1.32 -5.05
C VAL A 385 20.52 -2.84 -5.11
N MET A 386 20.15 -3.57 -4.05
CA MET A 386 20.29 -5.01 -4.01
C MET A 386 19.42 -5.73 -5.04
N LEU A 387 18.15 -5.34 -5.18
CA LEU A 387 17.27 -5.89 -6.21
C LEU A 387 17.81 -5.61 -7.62
N MET A 388 18.38 -4.43 -7.87
CA MET A 388 19.01 -4.11 -9.16
C MET A 388 20.25 -4.97 -9.45
N ILE A 389 21.11 -5.18 -8.44
CA ILE A 389 22.30 -6.05 -8.54
C ILE A 389 21.89 -7.49 -8.80
N LEU A 390 20.93 -8.01 -8.05
CA LEU A 390 20.45 -9.39 -8.17
C LEU A 390 19.77 -9.61 -9.52
N LEU A 391 18.97 -8.66 -10.00
CA LEU A 391 18.38 -8.72 -11.33
C LEU A 391 19.46 -8.79 -12.43
N ARG A 392 20.51 -7.98 -12.33
CA ARG A 392 21.64 -8.03 -13.27
C ARG A 392 22.37 -9.38 -13.21
N LYS A 393 22.62 -9.90 -12.02
CA LYS A 393 23.36 -11.16 -11.81
C LYS A 393 22.57 -12.39 -12.29
N LEU A 394 21.27 -12.43 -12.01
CA LEU A 394 20.41 -13.58 -12.31
C LEU A 394 19.93 -13.60 -13.76
N GLU A 395 19.67 -12.44 -14.35
CA GLU A 395 18.96 -12.33 -15.64
C GLU A 395 19.80 -11.62 -16.73
N GLY A 396 21.00 -11.13 -16.39
CA GLY A 396 21.89 -10.45 -17.34
C GLY A 396 21.41 -9.06 -17.79
N ILE A 397 20.43 -8.47 -17.09
CA ILE A 397 19.77 -7.24 -17.52
C ILE A 397 20.53 -6.03 -17.00
N SER A 398 21.01 -5.20 -17.91
CA SER A 398 21.64 -3.93 -17.54
C SER A 398 20.61 -2.99 -16.92
N VAL A 399 20.96 -2.39 -15.77
CA VAL A 399 20.09 -1.48 -15.02
C VAL A 399 19.63 -0.29 -15.89
N ALA A 400 20.48 0.16 -16.81
CA ALA A 400 20.19 1.27 -17.73
C ALA A 400 19.04 0.99 -18.73
N THR A 401 18.60 -0.27 -18.86
CA THR A 401 17.50 -0.65 -19.76
C THR A 401 16.12 -0.26 -19.22
N TYR A 402 15.94 -0.32 -17.89
CA TYR A 402 14.67 0.00 -17.23
C TYR A 402 14.76 1.22 -16.30
N TRP A 403 15.96 1.65 -15.90
CA TRP A 403 16.15 2.80 -15.02
C TRP A 403 16.63 4.04 -15.80
N PRO A 404 15.88 5.16 -15.77
CA PRO A 404 16.30 6.43 -16.37
C PRO A 404 17.33 7.16 -15.48
N TRP A 405 18.49 6.53 -15.29
CA TRP A 405 19.49 6.91 -14.28
C TRP A 405 19.95 8.37 -14.33
N LYS A 406 20.09 8.98 -15.53
CA LYS A 406 20.55 10.38 -15.65
C LYS A 406 19.60 11.37 -14.97
N TRP A 407 18.31 11.24 -15.29
CA TRP A 407 17.27 12.08 -14.68
C TRP A 407 17.06 11.77 -13.22
N HIS A 408 17.08 10.47 -12.88
CA HIS A 408 16.94 10.04 -11.49
C HIS A 408 18.06 10.59 -10.60
N LEU A 409 19.32 10.48 -11.02
CA LEU A 409 20.45 11.07 -10.29
C LEU A 409 20.35 12.59 -10.22
N GLY A 410 20.04 13.26 -11.34
CA GLY A 410 19.89 14.72 -11.35
C GLY A 410 18.84 15.22 -10.36
N TYR A 411 17.65 14.60 -10.35
CA TYR A 411 16.61 14.93 -9.38
C TYR A 411 16.96 14.55 -7.95
N SER A 412 17.60 13.39 -7.74
CA SER A 412 18.02 12.95 -6.41
C SER A 412 19.06 13.89 -5.82
N THR A 413 20.06 14.31 -6.60
CA THR A 413 21.06 15.28 -6.19
C THR A 413 20.41 16.62 -5.85
N LEU A 414 19.51 17.13 -6.70
CA LEU A 414 18.81 18.39 -6.43
C LEU A 414 18.00 18.32 -5.13
N LEU A 415 17.25 17.24 -4.92
CA LEU A 415 16.45 17.03 -3.71
C LEU A 415 17.34 16.97 -2.45
N VAL A 416 18.45 16.25 -2.50
CA VAL A 416 19.40 16.16 -1.38
C VAL A 416 20.10 17.51 -1.12
N LEU A 417 20.47 18.26 -2.17
CA LEU A 417 21.07 19.60 -1.99
C LEU A 417 20.10 20.56 -1.30
N ILE A 418 18.82 20.54 -1.68
CA ILE A 418 17.78 21.37 -1.04
C ILE A 418 17.56 20.93 0.40
N PHE A 419 17.52 19.62 0.67
CA PHE A 419 17.43 19.09 2.01
C PHE A 419 18.58 19.58 2.90
N CYS A 420 19.82 19.49 2.41
CA CYS A 420 21.00 19.98 3.13
C CYS A 420 20.93 21.50 3.33
N TRP A 421 20.54 22.25 2.30
CA TRP A 421 20.42 23.71 2.41
C TRP A 421 19.47 24.10 3.54
N LEU A 422 18.27 23.52 3.58
CA LEU A 422 17.29 23.80 4.64
C LEU A 422 17.72 23.32 6.03
N SER A 423 18.47 22.22 6.11
CA SER A 423 18.89 21.65 7.40
C SER A 423 20.05 22.41 8.05
N PHE A 424 20.79 23.21 7.28
CA PHE A 424 21.98 23.94 7.72
C PHE A 424 21.89 25.46 7.55
N SER A 425 20.76 25.98 7.04
CA SER A 425 20.42 27.41 6.98
C SER A 425 19.64 27.83 8.21
#